data_AF-A0A4S0KMT4-F1
#
_entry.id   AF-A0A4S0KMT4-F1
#
_cell.length_a   1.000
_cell.length_b   1.000
_cell.length_c   1.000
_cell.angle_alpha   90.00
_cell.angle_beta   90.00
_cell.angle_gamma   90.00
#
_symmetry.space_group_name_H-M   'P 1'
#
loop_
_entity.id
_entity.type
_entity.pdbx_description
1 polymer ?
#
loop_
_entity_poly.entity_id
_entity_poly.type
_entity_poly.pdbx_seq_one_letter_code
_entity_poly.pdbx_strand_id
1 'polypeptide(L)' 'MTEIKQELSARAQAQKEFRVQLLTRETGITEAQARDLIDMIGNEPASLVREARLLAATKASR' A
#
# COMPACT_ATOMS: atom_id res chain seq x y z
N MET A 1 -7.47 -20.18 20.55
CA MET A 1 -7.46 -20.12 19.06
C MET A 1 -7.94 -18.77 18.49
N THR A 2 -8.66 -17.94 19.26
CA THR A 2 -9.19 -16.64 18.78
C THR A 2 -8.16 -15.49 18.89
N GLU A 3 -7.31 -15.49 19.92
CA GLU A 3 -6.28 -14.44 20.13
C GLU A 3 -5.20 -14.39 19.04
N ILE A 4 -4.75 -15.54 18.52
CA ILE A 4 -3.69 -15.59 17.49
C ILE A 4 -4.16 -14.97 16.18
N LYS A 5 -5.42 -15.16 15.79
CA LYS A 5 -5.98 -14.56 14.57
C LYS A 5 -6.08 -13.04 14.68
N GLN A 6 -6.44 -12.52 15.85
CA GLN A 6 -6.56 -11.08 16.11
C GLN A 6 -5.21 -10.37 16.08
N GLU A 7 -4.18 -10.96 16.69
CA GLU A 7 -2.83 -10.37 16.71
C GLU A 7 -2.17 -10.39 15.32
N LEU A 8 -2.40 -11.45 14.52
CA LEU A 8 -1.95 -11.51 13.13
C LEU A 8 -2.69 -10.48 12.26
N SER A 9 -3.99 -10.27 12.47
CA SER A 9 -4.72 -9.22 11.77
C SER A 9 -4.23 -7.82 12.13
N ALA A 10 -3.95 -7.53 13.41
CA ALA A 10 -3.41 -6.25 13.84
C ALA A 10 -2.03 -5.96 13.23
N ARG A 11 -1.16 -6.99 13.18
CA ARG A 11 0.16 -6.90 12.52
C ARG A 11 0.03 -6.67 11.02
N ALA A 12 -0.89 -7.36 10.36
CA ALA A 12 -1.16 -7.17 8.94
C ALA A 12 -1.72 -5.76 8.65
N GLN A 13 -2.57 -5.23 9.55
CA GLN A 13 -3.14 -3.89 9.42
C GLN A 13 -2.07 -2.80 9.61
N ALA A 14 -1.23 -2.93 10.63
CA ALA A 14 -0.11 -2.01 10.86
C ALA A 14 0.89 -2.03 9.68
N GLN A 15 1.17 -3.20 9.11
CA GLN A 15 2.00 -3.31 7.91
C GLN A 15 1.34 -2.64 6.70
N LYS A 16 0.02 -2.82 6.52
CA LYS A 16 -0.75 -2.18 5.44
C LYS A 16 -0.70 -0.66 5.56
N GLU A 17 -0.93 -0.11 6.76
CA GLU A 17 -0.84 1.33 7.01
C GLU A 17 0.56 1.90 6.80
N PHE A 18 1.60 1.20 7.25
CA PHE A 18 2.99 1.60 7.02
C PHE A 18 3.29 1.70 5.51
N ARG A 19 2.80 0.74 4.72
CA ARG A 19 2.99 0.73 3.26
C ARG A 19 2.18 1.82 2.57
N VAL A 20 0.96 2.10 3.01
CA VAL A 20 0.17 3.23 2.51
C VAL A 20 0.93 4.55 2.69
N GLN A 21 1.48 4.79 3.89
CA GLN A 21 2.27 5.99 4.15
C GLN A 21 3.56 6.04 3.33
N LEU A 22 4.26 4.90 3.19
CA LEU A 22 5.47 4.79 2.38
C LEU A 22 5.17 5.17 0.93
N LEU A 23 4.14 4.58 0.31
CA LEU A 23 3.77 4.84 -1.08
C LEU A 23 3.34 6.29 -1.28
N THR A 24 2.56 6.84 -0.36
CA THR A 24 2.13 8.24 -0.39
C THR A 24 3.34 9.18 -0.35
N ARG A 25 4.32 8.93 0.52
CA ARG A 25 5.54 9.75 0.64
C ARG A 25 6.51 9.57 -0.54
N GLU A 26 6.74 8.34 -0.98
CA GLU A 26 7.73 8.01 -2.01
C GLU A 26 7.26 8.37 -3.43
N THR A 27 5.95 8.28 -3.69
CA THR A 27 5.39 8.41 -5.03
C THR A 27 4.43 9.59 -5.19
N GLY A 28 3.99 10.19 -4.09
CA GLY A 28 3.05 11.32 -4.12
C GLY A 28 1.61 10.95 -4.46
N ILE A 29 1.27 9.65 -4.54
CA ILE A 29 -0.12 9.21 -4.73
C ILE A 29 -0.93 9.39 -3.45
N THR A 30 -2.26 9.43 -3.57
CA THR A 30 -3.13 9.54 -2.38
C THR A 30 -3.21 8.23 -1.59
N GLU A 31 -3.54 8.33 -0.30
CA GLU A 31 -3.70 7.15 0.58
C GLU A 31 -4.75 6.17 0.06
N ALA A 32 -5.84 6.67 -0.54
CA ALA A 32 -6.87 5.83 -1.16
C ALA A 32 -6.29 5.01 -2.32
N GLN A 33 -5.48 5.63 -3.19
CA GLN A 33 -4.83 4.94 -4.30
C GLN A 33 -3.79 3.92 -3.82
N ALA A 34 -3.03 4.27 -2.77
CA ALA A 34 -2.08 3.35 -2.18
C ALA A 34 -2.78 2.13 -1.55
N ARG A 35 -3.94 2.33 -0.92
CA ARG A 35 -4.73 1.25 -0.34
C ARG A 35 -5.32 0.34 -1.42
N ASP A 36 -5.84 0.92 -2.48
CA ASP A 36 -6.38 0.20 -3.65
C ASP A 36 -5.28 -0.64 -4.33
N LEU A 37 -4.07 -0.09 -4.48
CA LEU A 37 -2.90 -0.81 -4.96
C LEU A 37 -2.52 -2.00 -4.07
N ILE A 38 -2.55 -1.83 -2.75
CA ILE A 38 -2.26 -2.92 -1.80
C ILE A 38 -3.35 -4.00 -1.85
N ASP A 39 -4.62 -3.64 -2.02
CA ASP A 39 -5.70 -4.62 -2.17
C ASP A 39 -5.64 -5.33 -3.54
N MET A 40 -5.22 -4.64 -4.60
CA MET A 40 -5.15 -5.21 -5.96
C MET A 40 -3.91 -6.09 -6.18
N ILE A 41 -2.75 -5.70 -5.65
CA ILE A 41 -1.45 -6.34 -5.92
C ILE A 41 -0.99 -7.18 -4.72
N GLY A 42 -1.56 -6.94 -3.54
CA GLY A 42 -1.15 -7.58 -2.30
C GLY A 42 0.02 -6.86 -1.62
N ASN A 43 0.65 -7.58 -0.68
CA ASN A 43 1.66 -7.02 0.21
C ASN A 43 3.09 -7.26 -0.30
N GLU A 44 3.36 -7.13 -1.60
CA GLU A 44 4.72 -7.23 -2.16
C GLU A 44 5.36 -5.84 -2.37
N PRO A 45 6.39 -5.46 -1.60
CA PRO A 45 6.89 -4.09 -1.56
C PRO A 45 7.54 -3.62 -2.89
N ALA A 46 8.25 -4.51 -3.60
CA ALA A 46 8.89 -4.16 -4.87
C ALA A 46 7.86 -3.83 -5.97
N SER A 47 6.78 -4.61 -6.04
CA SER A 47 5.68 -4.38 -6.98
C SER A 47 4.90 -3.11 -6.65
N LEU A 48 4.64 -2.86 -5.37
CA LEU A 48 3.87 -1.68 -4.95
C LEU A 48 4.56 -0.36 -5.30
N VAL A 49 5.86 -0.22 -5.04
CA VAL A 49 6.58 1.03 -5.34
C VAL A 49 6.65 1.30 -6.83
N ARG A 50 6.88 0.25 -7.65
CA ARG A 50 6.92 0.37 -9.11
C ARG A 50 5.57 0.83 -9.66
N GLU A 51 4.48 0.17 -9.25
CA GLU A 51 3.14 0.50 -9.74
C GLU A 51 2.67 1.87 -9.23
N ALA A 52 2.99 2.23 -7.99
CA ALA A 52 2.70 3.56 -7.46
C ALA A 52 3.45 4.67 -8.23
N ARG A 53 4.71 4.44 -8.62
CA ARG A 53 5.46 5.37 -9.49
C ARG A 53 4.85 5.47 -10.88
N LEU A 54 4.41 4.36 -11.47
CA LEU A 54 3.72 4.37 -12.76
C LEU A 54 2.39 5.13 -12.69
N LEU A 55 1.63 4.96 -11.61
CA LEU A 55 0.39 5.69 -11.31
C LEU A 55 0.63 7.20 -11.14
N ALA A 56 1.71 7.57 -10.46
CA ALA A 56 2.10 8.98 -10.31
C ALA A 56 2.50 9.60 -11.66
N ALA A 57 3.31 8.89 -12.44
CA ALA A 57 3.76 9.35 -13.76
C ALA A 57 2.61 9.50 -14.76
N THR A 58 1.67 8.55 -14.78
CA THR A 58 0.50 8.62 -15.68
C THR A 58 -0.48 9.74 -15.32
N LYS A 59 -0.58 10.13 -14.04
CA LYS A 59 -1.38 11.30 -13.64
C LYS A 59 -0.70 12.65 -13.96
N ALA A 60 0.63 12.70 -14.03
CA ALA A 60 1.36 13.92 -14.39
C ALA A 60 1.31 14.25 -15.90
N SER A 61 0.86 13.33 -16.75
CA SER A 61 0.75 13.52 -18.21
C SER A 61 -0.65 13.89 -18.71
N ARG A 62 -1.56 14.37 -17.85
CA ARG A 62 -2.85 14.96 -18.25
C ARG A 62 -2.94 16.43 -17.89
#